data_AF-A0A838EX40-F1
#
_entry.id   AF-A0A838EX40-F1
#
_cell.length_a   1.000
_cell.length_b   1.000
_cell.length_c   1.000
_cell.angle_alpha   90.00
_cell.angle_beta   90.00
_cell.angle_gamma   90.00
#
_symmetry.space_group_name_H-M   'P 1'
#
loop_
_entity.id
_entity.type
_entity.pdbx_description
1 polymer ?
#
loop_
_entity_poly.entity_id
_entity_poly.type
_entity_poly.pdbx_seq_one_letter_code
_entity_poly.pdbx_strand_id
1 'polypeptide(L)'
;MNKRGEMHPLDLSSAYDELNQAEKDAIAYWIEHAIGKATKNSNRTSYGIKHDFERDGFYLTNGQFKGAMLVAGYQPEDAQELNWTFKIKPYKENRRPGDDPGWFRIGQDEPTQQEFARLIKLVKDAEKTTFLVLVKHRQERDTHLYSLLATGQEKAKHLALTQFEQEYAPDELTEWKVIVLQPTFSDQPTHVARLDQEL
;
A
#
# COMPACT_ATOMS: atom_id res chain seq x y z
N MET A 1 -12.34 -25.19 21.57
CA MET A 1 -10.96 -25.47 22.02
C MET A 1 -10.03 -25.03 20.90
N ASN A 2 -9.31 -23.91 21.06
CA ASN A 2 -8.28 -23.48 20.11
C ASN A 2 -7.04 -24.36 20.28
N LYS A 3 -6.51 -24.92 19.17
CA LYS A 3 -5.20 -25.57 19.15
C LYS A 3 -4.14 -24.50 19.46
N ARG A 4 -3.56 -24.55 20.66
CA ARG A 4 -2.40 -23.74 21.04
C ARG A 4 -1.20 -24.30 20.28
N GLY A 5 -0.58 -23.51 19.40
CA GLY A 5 0.73 -23.85 18.84
C GLY A 5 1.10 -23.20 17.51
N GLU A 6 0.13 -22.82 16.66
CA GLU A 6 0.44 -22.24 15.35
C GLU A 6 0.38 -20.71 15.39
N MET A 7 1.52 -20.07 15.07
CA MET A 7 1.59 -18.63 14.85
C MET A 7 0.72 -18.26 13.66
N HIS A 8 -0.07 -17.19 13.78
CA HIS A 8 -0.93 -16.73 12.69
C HIS A 8 -0.07 -16.41 11.45
N PRO A 9 -0.50 -16.72 10.21
CA PRO A 9 0.31 -16.49 9.01
C PRO A 9 0.83 -15.05 8.87
N LEU A 10 0.02 -14.08 9.29
CA LEU A 10 0.39 -12.65 9.28
C LEU A 10 1.44 -12.26 10.34
N ASP A 11 1.82 -13.17 11.23
CA ASP A 11 2.90 -12.99 12.22
C ASP A 11 4.20 -13.72 11.81
N LEU A 12 4.15 -14.55 10.77
CA LEU A 12 5.30 -15.26 10.20
C LEU A 12 6.10 -14.32 9.29
N SER A 13 7.44 -14.39 9.36
CA SER A 13 8.31 -13.53 8.55
C SER A 13 8.20 -13.76 7.04
N SER A 14 7.70 -14.93 6.62
CA SER A 14 7.45 -15.25 5.20
C SER A 14 6.34 -14.38 4.58
N ALA A 15 5.48 -13.75 5.39
CA ALA A 15 4.47 -12.82 4.87
C ALA A 15 5.09 -11.62 4.12
N TYR A 16 6.38 -11.33 4.34
CA TYR A 16 7.12 -10.33 3.56
C TYR A 16 7.16 -10.62 2.06
N ASP A 17 7.11 -11.89 1.65
CA ASP A 17 7.16 -12.28 0.25
C ASP A 17 5.92 -11.79 -0.52
N GLU A 18 4.80 -11.61 0.17
CA GLU A 18 3.53 -11.10 -0.36
C GLU A 18 3.56 -9.61 -0.71
N LEU A 19 4.53 -8.86 -0.18
CA LEU A 19 4.71 -7.45 -0.54
C LEU A 19 5.13 -7.32 -2.01
N ASN A 20 4.52 -6.36 -2.71
CA ASN A 20 4.98 -5.97 -4.04
C ASN A 20 6.31 -5.22 -3.97
N GLN A 21 6.96 -4.99 -5.11
CA GLN A 21 8.30 -4.39 -5.12
C GLN A 21 8.30 -2.96 -4.56
N ALA A 22 7.28 -2.14 -4.84
CA ALA A 22 7.21 -0.77 -4.34
C ALA A 22 7.08 -0.75 -2.81
N GLU A 23 6.31 -1.68 -2.23
CA GLU A 23 6.19 -1.85 -0.78
C GLU A 23 7.52 -2.27 -0.15
N LYS A 24 8.22 -3.23 -0.79
CA LYS A 24 9.54 -3.71 -0.36
C LYS A 24 10.58 -2.59 -0.37
N ASP A 25 10.61 -1.78 -1.42
CA ASP A 25 11.52 -0.65 -1.56
C ASP A 25 11.24 0.42 -0.49
N ALA A 26 9.97 0.76 -0.26
CA ALA A 26 9.56 1.75 0.73
C ALA A 26 9.93 1.33 2.18
N ILE A 27 9.64 0.08 2.58
CA ILE A 27 9.99 -0.38 3.93
C ILE A 27 11.51 -0.54 4.10
N ALA A 28 12.23 -0.99 3.08
CA ALA A 28 13.70 -1.09 3.12
C ALA A 28 14.33 0.29 3.32
N TYR A 29 13.87 1.28 2.56
CA TYR A 29 14.33 2.67 2.68
C TYR A 29 14.06 3.24 4.08
N TRP A 30 12.86 2.98 4.62
CA TRP A 30 12.53 3.42 5.97
C TRP A 30 13.41 2.77 7.03
N ILE A 31 13.65 1.46 6.95
CA ILE A 31 14.53 0.73 7.89
C ILE A 31 15.94 1.32 7.86
N GLU A 32 16.50 1.54 6.68
CA GLU A 32 17.84 2.11 6.50
C GLU A 32 17.99 3.49 7.16
N HIS A 33 16.97 4.34 7.04
CA HIS A 33 17.03 5.73 7.48
C HIS A 33 16.45 5.96 8.87
N ALA A 34 15.67 5.03 9.42
CA ALA A 34 15.06 5.14 10.76
C ALA A 34 15.78 4.32 11.83
N ILE A 35 16.36 3.17 11.45
CA ILE A 35 16.87 2.17 12.38
C ILE A 35 18.40 2.11 12.30
N GLY A 36 19.05 2.39 13.44
CA GLY A 36 20.47 2.17 13.62
C GLY A 36 20.77 0.94 14.49
N LYS A 37 21.95 0.34 14.30
CA LYS A 37 22.45 -0.75 15.15
C LYS A 37 22.74 -0.27 16.58
N ALA A 38 22.43 -1.12 17.56
CA ALA A 38 22.74 -0.93 18.97
C ALA A 38 23.46 -2.16 19.55
N THR A 39 24.00 -2.02 20.76
CA THR A 39 24.65 -3.13 21.50
C THR A 39 23.70 -3.81 22.49
N LYS A 40 22.59 -3.14 22.85
CA LYS A 40 21.55 -3.65 23.74
C LYS A 40 20.25 -3.82 22.97
N ASN A 41 19.39 -4.73 23.43
CA ASN A 41 18.05 -4.89 22.88
C ASN A 41 17.22 -3.64 23.12
N SER A 42 16.44 -3.28 22.10
CA SER A 42 15.41 -2.27 22.20
C SER A 42 14.27 -2.78 23.09
N ASN A 43 13.69 -1.89 23.89
CA ASN A 43 12.46 -2.17 24.62
C ASN A 43 11.22 -2.17 23.68
N ARG A 44 11.41 -1.81 22.41
CA ARG A 44 10.38 -1.83 21.37
C ARG A 44 10.45 -3.16 20.62
N THR A 45 9.31 -3.80 20.48
CA THR A 45 9.17 -5.04 19.71
C THR A 45 8.85 -4.75 18.24
N SER A 46 8.93 -5.77 17.37
CA SER A 46 8.50 -5.72 15.98
C SER A 46 7.11 -5.11 15.81
N TYR A 47 6.18 -5.48 16.68
CA TYR A 47 4.82 -4.93 16.71
C TYR A 47 4.80 -3.43 17.02
N GLY A 48 5.60 -2.98 17.98
CA GLY A 48 5.70 -1.54 18.29
C GLY A 48 6.32 -0.74 17.15
N ILE A 49 7.37 -1.28 16.52
CA ILE A 49 8.14 -0.57 15.49
C ILE A 49 7.38 -0.53 14.15
N LYS A 50 6.63 -1.59 13.79
CA LYS A 50 5.78 -1.55 12.59
C LYS A 50 4.76 -0.41 12.70
N HIS A 51 4.20 -0.17 13.90
CA HIS A 51 3.27 0.94 14.14
C HIS A 51 3.94 2.31 14.03
N ASP A 52 5.25 2.39 14.27
CA ASP A 52 6.01 3.62 14.02
C ASP A 52 6.15 3.86 12.50
N PHE A 53 6.42 2.81 11.72
CA PHE A 53 6.42 2.89 10.25
C PHE A 53 5.05 3.31 9.69
N GLU A 54 3.96 2.69 10.16
CA GLU A 54 2.59 2.94 9.67
C GLU A 54 2.12 4.39 9.81
N ARG A 55 2.76 5.20 10.68
CA ARG A 55 2.44 6.63 10.83
C ARG A 55 2.83 7.47 9.61
N ASP A 56 3.94 7.11 8.98
CA ASP A 56 4.50 7.85 7.84
C ASP A 56 4.37 7.04 6.52
N GLY A 57 4.15 5.72 6.62
CA GLY A 57 4.13 4.79 5.49
C GLY A 57 2.75 4.21 5.16
N PHE A 58 2.68 2.89 5.02
CA PHE A 58 1.47 2.11 4.73
C PHE A 58 1.32 0.97 5.75
N TYR A 59 0.18 0.28 5.71
CA TYR A 59 -0.09 -0.81 6.65
C TYR A 59 0.85 -2.00 6.43
N LEU A 60 1.39 -2.55 7.52
CA LEU A 60 2.13 -3.81 7.49
C LEU A 60 1.62 -4.77 8.56
N THR A 61 1.60 -6.04 8.22
CA THR A 61 1.47 -7.09 9.23
C THR A 61 2.77 -7.21 10.03
N ASN A 62 2.67 -7.77 11.24
CA ASN A 62 3.85 -7.98 12.09
C ASN A 62 4.86 -8.94 11.42
N GLY A 63 4.37 -9.96 10.70
CA GLY A 63 5.16 -10.87 9.89
C GLY A 63 5.90 -10.18 8.75
N GLN A 64 5.22 -9.34 7.97
CA GLN A 64 5.87 -8.56 6.91
C GLN A 64 6.99 -7.66 7.45
N PHE A 65 6.76 -6.98 8.57
CA PHE A 65 7.80 -6.17 9.21
C PHE A 65 8.99 -7.01 9.70
N LYS A 66 8.74 -8.17 10.33
CA LYS A 66 9.80 -9.11 10.73
C LYS A 66 10.64 -9.57 9.54
N GLY A 67 10.00 -9.94 8.43
CA GLY A 67 10.70 -10.34 7.21
C GLY A 67 11.54 -9.20 6.63
N ALA A 68 11.02 -7.97 6.60
CA ALA A 68 11.77 -6.79 6.18
C ALA A 68 13.02 -6.55 7.05
N MET A 69 12.92 -6.72 8.37
CA MET A 69 14.06 -6.62 9.28
C MET A 69 15.14 -7.68 9.00
N LEU A 70 14.75 -8.92 8.69
CA LEU A 70 15.69 -9.98 8.33
C LEU A 70 16.41 -9.67 7.02
N VAL A 71 15.68 -9.21 6.00
CA VAL A 71 16.26 -8.81 4.70
C VAL A 71 17.23 -7.63 4.87
N ALA A 72 16.93 -6.69 5.76
CA ALA A 72 17.82 -5.60 6.14
C ALA A 72 19.02 -6.05 7.02
N GLY A 73 19.13 -7.34 7.33
CA GLY A 73 20.26 -7.92 8.06
C GLY A 73 20.15 -7.80 9.59
N TYR A 74 18.99 -7.44 10.13
CA TYR A 74 18.74 -7.45 11.57
C TYR A 74 18.25 -8.81 12.03
N GLN A 75 18.83 -9.32 13.11
CA GLN A 75 18.45 -10.61 13.70
C GLN A 75 17.64 -10.38 14.99
N PRO A 76 16.51 -11.09 15.18
CA PRO A 76 15.78 -11.03 16.44
C PRO A 76 16.58 -11.70 17.56
N GLU A 77 16.34 -11.30 18.81
CA GLU A 77 16.90 -12.00 19.97
C GLU A 77 16.32 -13.42 20.08
N ASP A 78 15.01 -13.57 19.82
CA ASP A 78 14.32 -14.86 19.74
C ASP A 78 13.30 -14.84 18.60
N ALA A 79 13.49 -15.72 17.60
CA ALA A 79 12.61 -15.84 16.45
C ALA A 79 11.32 -16.65 16.73
N GLN A 80 11.24 -17.37 17.85
CA GLN A 80 10.05 -18.14 18.25
C GLN A 80 8.97 -17.26 18.90
N GLU A 81 9.36 -16.07 19.35
CA GLU A 81 8.45 -15.11 19.97
C GLU A 81 7.45 -14.50 18.96
N LEU A 82 6.26 -14.18 19.45
CA LEU A 82 5.26 -13.47 18.64
C LEU A 82 5.73 -12.06 18.28
N ASN A 83 6.40 -11.38 19.20
CA ASN A 83 6.83 -9.99 19.05
C ASN A 83 8.35 -9.93 19.23
N TRP A 84 9.08 -9.79 18.13
CA TRP A 84 10.54 -9.87 18.15
C TRP A 84 11.16 -8.61 18.74
N THR A 85 12.23 -8.77 19.51
CA THR A 85 13.09 -7.64 19.92
C THR A 85 14.40 -7.70 19.15
N PHE A 86 15.02 -6.53 18.94
CA PHE A 86 16.25 -6.40 18.16
C PHE A 86 17.25 -5.49 18.87
N LYS A 87 18.54 -5.67 18.57
CA LYS A 87 19.63 -4.77 19.01
C LYS A 87 19.71 -3.52 18.15
N ILE A 88 18.72 -2.64 18.31
CA ILE A 88 18.52 -1.46 17.48
C ILE A 88 18.23 -0.21 18.32
N LYS A 89 18.39 0.96 17.70
CA LYS A 89 18.07 2.27 18.25
C LYS A 89 17.56 3.19 17.14
N PRO A 90 16.76 4.22 17.46
CA PRO A 90 16.43 5.26 16.49
C PRO A 90 17.69 5.96 16.00
N TYR A 91 17.73 6.34 14.72
CA TYR A 91 18.80 7.19 14.21
C TYR A 91 18.82 8.52 14.98
N LYS A 92 20.00 8.95 15.45
CA LYS A 92 20.13 10.01 16.47
C LYS A 92 19.56 11.36 16.01
N GLU A 93 19.64 11.63 14.71
CA GLU A 93 19.25 12.89 14.08
C GLU A 93 17.74 12.99 13.83
N ASN A 94 17.01 11.89 13.98
CA ASN A 94 15.58 11.81 13.63
C ASN A 94 14.66 12.02 14.83
N ARG A 95 15.23 12.41 15.98
CA ARG A 95 14.49 12.65 17.22
C ARG A 95 13.94 14.07 17.22
N ARG A 96 12.62 14.25 17.27
CA ARG A 96 12.04 15.57 17.57
C ARG A 96 12.16 15.88 19.07
N PRO A 97 12.24 17.16 19.46
CA PRO A 97 12.00 17.55 20.84
C PRO A 97 10.61 17.08 21.28
N GLY A 98 10.54 16.20 22.29
CA GLY A 98 9.28 15.65 22.80
C GLY A 98 8.92 14.25 22.29
N ASP A 99 9.66 13.69 21.34
CA ASP A 99 9.52 12.26 21.01
C ASP A 99 9.98 11.42 22.21
N ASP A 100 9.19 10.40 22.56
CA ASP A 100 9.58 9.41 23.55
C ASP A 100 10.88 8.71 23.07
N PRO A 101 11.95 8.65 23.88
CA PRO A 101 13.31 8.26 23.48
C PRO A 101 13.52 6.86 22.87
N GLY A 102 12.45 6.13 22.53
CA GLY A 102 12.48 4.85 21.84
C GLY A 102 11.71 4.79 20.51
N TRP A 103 11.10 5.87 20.01
CA TRP A 103 10.33 5.84 18.77
C TRP A 103 11.22 5.90 17.53
N PHE A 104 10.87 5.12 16.51
CA PHE A 104 11.58 5.09 15.24
C PHE A 104 10.90 6.01 14.24
N ARG A 105 11.71 6.77 13.50
CA ARG A 105 11.20 7.71 12.50
C ARG A 105 12.18 7.84 11.34
N ILE A 106 11.63 7.99 10.15
CA ILE A 106 12.37 8.31 8.94
C ILE A 106 13.21 9.61 9.11
N GLY A 107 14.35 9.67 8.43
CA GLY A 107 15.25 10.84 8.38
C GLY A 107 14.49 12.14 8.12
N GLN A 108 14.73 13.17 8.93
CA GLN A 108 14.02 14.46 8.81
C GLN A 108 14.71 15.45 7.85
N ASP A 109 15.86 15.07 7.31
CA ASP A 109 16.47 15.83 6.22
C ASP A 109 15.59 15.77 4.96
N GLU A 110 15.64 16.86 4.21
CA GLU A 110 14.76 17.09 3.07
C GLU A 110 14.90 16.01 1.97
N PRO A 111 16.12 15.58 1.57
CA PRO A 111 16.27 14.52 0.59
C PRO A 111 15.64 13.21 1.02
N THR A 112 15.81 12.81 2.29
CA THR A 112 15.22 11.56 2.80
C THR A 112 13.70 11.63 2.81
N GLN A 113 13.13 12.77 3.20
CA GLN A 113 11.68 12.97 3.16
C GLN A 113 11.12 12.93 1.74
N GLN A 114 11.80 13.56 0.78
CA GLN A 114 11.37 13.55 -0.62
C GLN A 114 11.39 12.14 -1.22
N GLU A 115 12.48 11.39 -1.03
CA GLU A 115 12.57 10.05 -1.59
C GLU A 115 11.58 9.09 -0.92
N PHE A 116 11.42 9.18 0.40
CA PHE A 116 10.42 8.38 1.08
C PHE A 116 8.99 8.71 0.58
N ALA A 117 8.65 9.99 0.41
CA ALA A 117 7.37 10.39 -0.15
C ALA A 117 7.17 9.89 -1.59
N ARG A 118 8.24 9.85 -2.40
CA ARG A 118 8.22 9.27 -3.76
C ARG A 118 7.91 7.78 -3.71
N LEU A 119 8.56 7.03 -2.83
CA LEU A 119 8.32 5.60 -2.65
C LEU A 119 6.89 5.32 -2.18
N ILE A 120 6.37 6.09 -1.22
CA ILE A 120 4.97 5.97 -0.77
C ILE A 120 3.98 6.28 -1.90
N LYS A 121 4.31 7.24 -2.78
CA LYS A 121 3.50 7.48 -3.98
C LYS A 121 3.52 6.28 -4.93
N LEU A 122 4.66 5.62 -5.11
CA LEU A 122 4.77 4.41 -5.93
C LEU A 122 3.95 3.26 -5.34
N VAL A 123 3.95 3.07 -4.02
CA VAL A 123 3.08 2.06 -3.36
C VAL A 123 1.61 2.33 -3.68
N LYS A 124 1.16 3.57 -3.49
CA LYS A 124 -0.22 3.98 -3.82
C LYS A 124 -0.53 3.82 -5.30
N ASP A 125 0.43 4.08 -6.18
CA ASP A 125 0.26 3.91 -7.61
C ASP A 125 0.27 2.44 -8.03
N ALA A 126 1.00 1.56 -7.34
CA ALA A 126 1.01 0.11 -7.56
C ALA A 126 -0.29 -0.57 -7.12
N GLU A 127 -1.00 0.01 -6.13
CA GLU A 127 -2.37 -0.36 -5.80
C GLU A 127 -3.37 0.04 -6.90
N LYS A 128 -2.95 0.79 -7.93
CA LYS A 128 -3.83 1.07 -9.07
C LYS A 128 -4.07 -0.19 -9.86
N THR A 129 -5.33 -0.55 -9.97
CA THR A 129 -5.78 -1.64 -10.83
C THR A 129 -6.57 -1.08 -12.00
N THR A 130 -6.56 -1.79 -13.13
CA THR A 130 -7.41 -1.47 -14.28
C THR A 130 -8.86 -1.84 -13.94
N PHE A 131 -9.72 -0.85 -13.99
CA PHE A 131 -11.16 -0.99 -13.87
C PHE A 131 -11.80 -0.78 -15.23
N LEU A 132 -12.77 -1.63 -15.56
CA LEU A 132 -13.70 -1.37 -16.65
C LEU A 132 -14.91 -0.65 -16.05
N VAL A 133 -15.18 0.56 -16.54
CA VAL A 133 -16.21 1.46 -16.06
C VAL A 133 -17.17 1.76 -17.20
N LEU A 134 -18.42 1.29 -17.07
CA LEU A 134 -19.48 1.57 -18.03
C LEU A 134 -20.22 2.86 -17.64
N VAL A 135 -20.37 3.78 -18.59
CA VAL A 135 -21.16 5.01 -18.47
C VAL A 135 -22.25 4.97 -19.54
N LYS A 136 -23.52 5.00 -19.11
CA LYS A 136 -24.68 4.97 -20.02
C LYS A 136 -25.19 6.39 -20.26
N HIS A 137 -25.26 6.80 -21.52
CA HIS A 137 -25.90 8.06 -21.92
C HIS A 137 -27.43 7.87 -21.94
N ARG A 138 -28.20 8.91 -21.56
CA ARG A 138 -29.67 8.79 -21.44
C ARG A 138 -30.39 9.06 -22.76
N GLN A 139 -29.90 10.01 -23.55
CA GLN A 139 -30.57 10.43 -24.80
C GLN A 139 -30.13 9.59 -26.01
N GLU A 140 -28.88 9.11 -26.00
CA GLU A 140 -28.40 8.14 -26.96
C GLU A 140 -28.57 6.74 -26.38
N ARG A 141 -28.88 5.74 -27.20
CA ARG A 141 -28.90 4.33 -26.76
C ARG A 141 -27.49 3.79 -26.47
N ASP A 142 -26.51 4.68 -26.37
CA ASP A 142 -25.10 4.36 -26.45
C ASP A 142 -24.52 4.17 -25.05
N THR A 143 -23.69 3.15 -24.93
CA THR A 143 -23.00 2.80 -23.69
C THR A 143 -21.51 2.98 -23.93
N HIS A 144 -20.88 3.82 -23.09
CA HIS A 144 -19.46 4.11 -23.17
C HIS A 144 -18.72 3.23 -22.17
N LEU A 145 -17.66 2.57 -22.63
CA LEU A 145 -16.82 1.72 -21.80
C LEU A 145 -15.44 2.37 -21.65
N TYR A 146 -15.07 2.70 -20.42
CA TYR A 146 -13.76 3.24 -20.08
C TYR A 146 -12.91 2.18 -19.38
N SER A 147 -11.68 2.00 -19.83
CA SER A 147 -10.67 1.17 -19.16
C SER A 147 -9.69 2.09 -18.43
N LEU A 148 -9.74 2.11 -17.09
CA LEU A 148 -9.08 3.12 -16.27
C LEU A 148 -8.22 2.50 -15.17
N LEU A 149 -6.98 2.96 -15.05
CA LEU A 149 -6.12 2.63 -13.91
C LEU A 149 -6.46 3.51 -12.71
N ALA A 150 -6.89 2.92 -11.59
CA ALA A 150 -7.26 3.67 -10.39
C ALA A 150 -6.97 2.90 -9.09
N THR A 151 -6.77 3.61 -7.98
CA THR A 151 -6.54 3.05 -6.64
C THR A 151 -7.85 2.65 -5.95
N GLY A 152 -8.73 1.96 -6.68
CA GLY A 152 -10.07 1.57 -6.22
C GLY A 152 -11.22 2.08 -7.07
N GLN A 153 -12.40 1.48 -6.83
CA GLN A 153 -13.60 1.61 -7.66
C GLN A 153 -14.15 3.05 -7.72
N GLU A 154 -14.19 3.77 -6.60
CA GLU A 154 -14.71 5.15 -6.56
C GLU A 154 -13.86 6.13 -7.37
N LYS A 155 -12.53 5.96 -7.31
CA LYS A 155 -11.62 6.79 -8.09
C LYS A 155 -11.71 6.46 -9.58
N ALA A 156 -11.87 5.19 -9.95
CA ALA A 156 -12.13 4.78 -11.33
C ALA A 156 -13.42 5.42 -11.87
N LYS A 157 -14.49 5.38 -11.08
CA LYS A 157 -15.77 6.00 -11.41
C LYS A 157 -15.66 7.51 -11.62
N HIS A 158 -15.00 8.22 -10.71
CA HIS A 158 -14.83 9.67 -10.84
C HIS A 158 -14.03 10.02 -12.11
N LEU A 159 -12.95 9.31 -12.39
CA LEU A 159 -12.15 9.51 -13.62
C LEU A 159 -12.97 9.26 -14.88
N ALA A 160 -13.80 8.21 -14.92
CA ALA A 160 -14.68 7.93 -16.06
C ALA A 160 -15.69 9.05 -16.30
N LEU A 161 -16.30 9.56 -15.23
CA LEU A 161 -17.27 10.66 -15.31
C LEU A 161 -16.60 11.95 -15.77
N THR A 162 -15.45 12.32 -15.21
CA THR A 162 -14.70 13.50 -15.66
C THR A 162 -14.29 13.40 -17.13
N GLN A 163 -13.87 12.23 -17.60
CA GLN A 163 -13.53 12.04 -19.00
C GLN A 163 -14.77 12.15 -19.90
N PHE A 164 -15.89 11.54 -19.50
CA PHE A 164 -17.16 11.66 -20.23
C PHE A 164 -17.63 13.13 -20.30
N GLU A 165 -17.58 13.89 -19.21
CA GLU A 165 -17.97 15.31 -19.16
C GLU A 165 -17.05 16.24 -19.99
N GLN A 166 -15.83 15.80 -20.32
CA GLN A 166 -14.95 16.51 -21.26
C GLN A 166 -15.33 16.24 -22.72
N GLU A 167 -15.91 15.06 -22.99
CA GLU A 167 -16.28 14.59 -24.33
C GLU A 167 -17.72 14.99 -24.71
N TYR A 168 -18.63 15.16 -23.72
CA TYR A 168 -20.07 15.40 -23.92
C TYR A 168 -20.59 16.58 -23.07
N ALA A 169 -21.64 17.27 -23.55
CA ALA A 169 -22.16 18.48 -22.90
C ALA A 169 -22.94 18.17 -21.60
N PRO A 170 -22.78 18.96 -20.52
CA PRO A 170 -23.39 18.68 -19.21
C PRO A 170 -24.93 18.69 -19.17
N ASP A 171 -25.55 19.43 -20.09
CA ASP A 171 -27.00 19.61 -20.23
C ASP A 171 -27.72 18.43 -20.90
N GLU A 172 -26.97 17.47 -21.44
CA GLU A 172 -27.50 16.22 -22.03
C GLU A 172 -27.57 15.08 -21.00
N LEU A 173 -26.95 15.26 -19.83
CA LEU A 173 -26.86 14.28 -18.75
C LEU A 173 -27.95 14.50 -17.70
N THR A 174 -28.90 13.57 -17.59
CA THR A 174 -29.93 13.60 -16.53
C THR A 174 -29.97 12.36 -15.64
N GLU A 175 -29.26 11.28 -15.98
CA GLU A 175 -29.13 10.10 -15.13
C GLU A 175 -27.86 9.32 -15.52
N TRP A 176 -27.07 8.85 -14.53
CA TRP A 176 -25.89 8.01 -14.77
C TRP A 176 -25.98 6.71 -13.97
N LYS A 177 -25.56 5.60 -14.58
CA LYS A 177 -25.33 4.33 -13.90
C LYS A 177 -23.92 3.86 -14.22
N VAL A 178 -23.08 3.84 -13.20
CA VAL A 178 -21.71 3.33 -13.31
C VAL A 178 -21.66 1.90 -12.83
N ILE A 179 -21.19 1.00 -13.69
CA ILE A 179 -20.93 -0.39 -13.34
C ILE A 179 -19.41 -0.59 -13.38
N VAL A 180 -18.84 -0.92 -12.22
CA VAL A 180 -17.41 -1.25 -12.11
C VAL A 180 -17.27 -2.76 -12.20
N LEU A 181 -16.70 -3.25 -13.29
CA LEU A 181 -16.35 -4.65 -13.40
C LEU A 181 -15.06 -4.89 -12.59
N GLN A 182 -14.99 -6.00 -11.86
CA GLN A 182 -13.85 -6.31 -11.00
C GLN A 182 -12.51 -6.29 -11.78
N PRO A 183 -11.39 -6.02 -11.09
CA PRO A 183 -10.05 -6.23 -11.62
C PRO A 183 -9.92 -7.53 -12.41
N THR A 184 -9.57 -7.45 -13.69
CA THR A 184 -9.09 -8.62 -14.42
C THR A 184 -7.60 -8.77 -14.12
N PHE A 185 -7.26 -9.52 -13.08
CA PHE A 185 -5.91 -10.09 -12.94
C PHE A 185 -5.78 -11.26 -13.90
N SER A 186 -5.59 -10.96 -15.18
CA SER A 186 -5.32 -11.95 -16.22
C SER A 186 -4.42 -11.29 -17.26
N ASP A 187 -3.26 -11.89 -17.52
CA ASP A 187 -2.20 -11.44 -18.45
C ASP A 187 -2.61 -11.40 -19.94
N GLN A 188 -3.88 -11.14 -20.27
CA GLN A 188 -4.38 -10.99 -21.63
C GLN A 188 -5.43 -9.87 -21.69
N PRO A 189 -5.13 -8.72 -22.33
CA PRO A 189 -6.16 -7.75 -22.66
C PRO A 189 -6.99 -8.29 -23.84
N THR A 190 -8.23 -8.69 -23.60
CA THR A 190 -9.23 -8.84 -24.67
C THR A 190 -9.85 -7.47 -24.97
N HIS A 191 -9.53 -6.94 -26.15
CA HIS A 191 -10.25 -5.81 -26.74
C HIS A 191 -11.70 -6.24 -27.01
N VAL A 192 -12.65 -5.76 -26.21
CA VAL A 192 -14.08 -5.98 -26.47
C VAL A 192 -14.61 -4.79 -27.25
N ALA A 193 -14.76 -4.97 -28.56
CA ALA A 193 -15.49 -4.04 -29.43
C ALA A 193 -16.97 -3.98 -29.00
N ARG A 194 -17.62 -2.84 -29.30
CA ARG A 194 -19.06 -2.52 -29.14
C ARG A 194 -19.93 -3.66 -28.58
N LEU A 195 -20.40 -3.48 -27.35
CA LEU A 195 -21.57 -4.19 -26.86
C LEU A 195 -22.81 -3.57 -27.52
N ASP A 196 -23.14 -4.05 -28.71
CA ASP A 196 -24.48 -3.84 -29.26
C ASP A 196 -25.49 -4.57 -28.35
N GLN A 197 -26.57 -3.86 -28.05
CA GLN A 197 -27.56 -4.14 -27.01
C GLN A 197 -28.29 -5.47 -27.20
N GLU A 198 -28.28 -6.35 -26.19
CA GLU A 198 -29.45 -7.13 -25.76
C GLU A 198 -29.34 -7.47 -24.25
N LEU A 199 -29.94 -6.61 -23.41
CA LEU A 199 -30.43 -6.92 -22.06
C LEU A 199 -31.69 -6.10 -21.78
#